data_AF-A0A3T0N4E5-F1
#
_entry.id   AF-A0A3T0N4E5-F1
#
_cell.length_a   1.000
_cell.length_b   1.000
_cell.length_c   1.000
_cell.angle_alpha   90.00
_cell.angle_beta   90.00
_cell.angle_gamma   90.00
#
_symmetry.space_group_name_H-M   'P 1'
#
loop_
_entity.id
_entity.type
_entity.pdbx_description
1 polymer ?
#
loop_
_entity_poly.entity_id
_entity_poly.type
_entity_poly.pdbx_seq_one_letter_code
_entity_poly.pdbx_strand_id
1 'polypeptide(L)'
;MRILTFVSCLMLVLPVAAQAQSCRGKQALDFGGGTKGCVVEIVEGSITTTRTRDDNASTRVSNKATPLVGAVMTGPVPANRGTVKKQMLAMCKATQAKVSEQFADKKYHQIILLMDWSNSGGEMQAGYSSNKCRGFQFFDS
;
A
#
# COMPACT_ATOMS: atom_id res chain seq x y z
N MET A 1 -30.13 -49.92 20.13
CA MET A 1 -31.21 -49.06 19.60
C MET A 1 -30.97 -47.66 20.18
N ARG A 2 -30.50 -46.69 19.38
CA ARG A 2 -31.32 -45.70 18.63
C ARG A 2 -31.98 -44.71 19.62
N ILE A 3 -31.82 -43.38 19.66
CA ILE A 3 -31.58 -42.28 18.70
C ILE A 3 -31.34 -41.01 19.58
N LEU A 4 -30.21 -40.28 19.48
CA LEU A 4 -30.03 -38.99 18.76
C LEU A 4 -30.83 -37.80 19.37
N THR A 5 -30.14 -36.85 20.04
CA THR A 5 -29.73 -35.48 19.59
C THR A 5 -30.75 -34.37 19.82
N PHE A 6 -30.31 -33.24 20.39
CA PHE A 6 -30.33 -31.91 19.74
C PHE A 6 -29.67 -30.88 20.68
N VAL A 7 -28.34 -30.73 20.55
CA VAL A 7 -27.64 -29.54 21.06
C VAL A 7 -27.69 -28.51 19.94
N SER A 8 -28.51 -27.50 20.14
CA SER A 8 -28.72 -26.36 19.24
C SER A 8 -27.45 -25.51 19.17
N CYS A 9 -26.51 -25.91 18.31
CA CYS A 9 -25.43 -25.05 17.88
C CYS A 9 -26.05 -23.99 16.96
N LEU A 10 -26.40 -22.84 17.54
CA LEU A 10 -26.58 -21.59 16.81
C LEU A 10 -25.26 -21.30 16.10
N MET A 11 -25.14 -21.83 14.88
CA MET A 11 -24.21 -21.37 13.87
C MET A 11 -24.51 -19.90 13.66
N LEU A 12 -23.74 -19.04 14.33
CA LEU A 12 -23.43 -17.71 13.85
C LEU A 12 -22.96 -17.89 12.41
N VAL A 13 -23.87 -17.65 11.47
CA VAL A 13 -23.56 -17.45 10.07
C VAL A 13 -22.83 -16.12 9.98
N LEU A 14 -21.59 -16.09 10.45
CA LEU A 14 -20.63 -15.10 10.00
C LEU A 14 -20.54 -15.29 8.49
N PRO A 15 -20.78 -14.25 7.67
CA PRO A 15 -20.41 -14.29 6.27
C PRO A 15 -18.88 -14.23 6.24
N VAL A 16 -18.24 -15.36 6.58
CA VAL A 16 -16.81 -15.52 6.44
C VAL A 16 -16.58 -15.60 4.94
N ALA A 17 -16.04 -14.50 4.43
CA ALA A 17 -15.13 -14.53 3.32
C ALA A 17 -15.72 -14.95 1.97
N ALA A 18 -16.40 -14.00 1.33
CA ALA A 18 -16.05 -13.70 -0.07
C ALA A 18 -14.63 -13.07 -0.12
N GLN A 19 -13.64 -13.74 0.47
CA GLN A 19 -12.24 -13.34 0.35
C GLN A 19 -11.84 -13.75 -1.05
N ALA A 20 -11.59 -12.74 -1.87
CA ALA A 20 -10.98 -12.87 -3.17
C ALA A 20 -9.86 -13.91 -3.11
N GLN A 21 -9.96 -14.93 -3.97
CA GLN A 21 -8.94 -15.95 -4.27
C GLN A 21 -7.54 -15.35 -4.60
N SER A 22 -7.36 -14.03 -4.66
CA SER A 22 -6.30 -13.38 -5.44
C SER A 22 -5.08 -12.89 -4.67
N CYS A 23 -5.10 -12.74 -3.34
CA CYS A 23 -3.95 -12.17 -2.61
C CYS A 23 -3.03 -13.18 -1.88
N ARG A 24 -3.21 -14.50 -2.01
CA ARG A 24 -2.33 -15.55 -1.43
C ARG A 24 -1.83 -15.25 0.01
N GLY A 25 -2.73 -14.88 0.93
CA GLY A 25 -2.40 -14.58 2.33
C GLY A 25 -1.82 -13.18 2.59
N LYS A 26 -1.73 -12.33 1.57
CA LYS A 26 -1.36 -10.91 1.67
C LYS A 26 -2.58 -10.03 1.94
N GLN A 27 -2.35 -8.80 2.40
CA GLN A 27 -3.43 -7.85 2.66
C GLN A 27 -4.07 -7.40 1.35
N ALA A 28 -5.35 -7.71 1.19
CA ALA A 28 -6.17 -7.23 0.08
C ALA A 28 -6.74 -5.83 0.39
N LEU A 29 -6.78 -4.98 -0.62
CA LEU A 29 -7.38 -3.66 -0.60
C LEU A 29 -8.39 -3.56 -1.75
N ASP A 30 -9.60 -3.11 -1.44
CA ASP A 30 -10.59 -2.74 -2.44
C ASP A 30 -10.57 -1.22 -2.61
N PHE A 31 -10.34 -0.76 -3.83
CA PHE A 31 -10.27 0.66 -4.17
C PHE A 31 -11.55 1.18 -4.85
N GLY A 32 -12.57 0.33 -4.97
CA GLY A 32 -13.82 0.63 -5.66
C GLY A 32 -13.73 0.52 -7.18
N GLY A 33 -14.89 0.50 -7.85
CA GLY A 33 -14.97 0.47 -9.32
C GLY A 33 -14.35 -0.78 -9.96
N GLY A 34 -14.29 -1.89 -9.23
CA GLY A 34 -13.68 -3.15 -9.68
C GLY A 34 -12.14 -3.19 -9.54
N THR A 35 -11.52 -2.13 -9.03
CA THR A 35 -10.07 -2.11 -8.75
C THR A 35 -9.78 -2.73 -7.39
N LYS A 36 -8.86 -3.70 -7.36
CA LYS A 36 -8.34 -4.31 -6.13
C LYS A 36 -6.82 -4.30 -6.15
N GLY A 37 -6.18 -4.26 -4.98
CA GLY A 37 -4.74 -4.42 -4.85
C GLY A 37 -4.37 -5.38 -3.74
N CYS A 38 -3.29 -6.12 -3.93
CA CYS A 38 -2.69 -6.98 -2.93
C CYS A 38 -1.38 -6.35 -2.47
N VAL A 39 -1.27 -5.98 -1.19
CA VAL A 39 -0.02 -5.45 -0.62
C VAL A 39 0.98 -6.59 -0.53
N VAL A 40 1.95 -6.61 -1.45
CA VAL A 40 2.91 -7.70 -1.57
C VAL A 40 4.08 -7.54 -0.61
N GLU A 41 4.45 -6.30 -0.31
CA GLU A 41 5.69 -6.00 0.38
C GLU A 41 5.61 -4.71 1.22
N ILE A 42 6.17 -4.79 2.43
CA ILE A 42 6.50 -3.63 3.27
C ILE A 42 7.96 -3.81 3.67
N VAL A 43 8.85 -3.01 3.09
CA VAL A 43 10.30 -3.13 3.27
C VAL A 43 10.95 -1.77 3.39
N GLU A 44 12.24 -1.76 3.71
CA GLU A 44 13.04 -0.54 3.73
C GLU A 44 13.42 -0.16 2.30
N GLY A 45 13.06 1.05 1.90
CA GLY A 45 13.61 1.73 0.73
C GLY A 45 14.51 2.89 1.13
N SER A 46 15.07 3.56 0.13
CA SER A 46 15.91 4.73 0.31
C SER A 46 15.42 5.89 -0.56
N ILE A 47 15.25 7.07 0.03
CA ILE A 47 15.10 8.32 -0.72
C ILE A 47 16.42 9.07 -0.62
N THR A 48 17.05 9.30 -1.76
CA THR A 48 18.24 10.15 -1.88
C THR A 48 17.80 11.53 -2.32
N THR A 49 17.96 12.51 -1.43
CA THR A 49 17.75 13.92 -1.78
C THR A 49 19.10 14.60 -1.97
N THR A 50 19.30 15.16 -3.16
CA THR A 50 20.47 15.99 -3.49
C THR A 50 20.03 17.45 -3.47
N ARG A 51 20.64 18.26 -2.61
CA ARG A 51 20.46 19.72 -2.64
C ARG A 51 21.76 20.37 -3.04
N THR A 52 21.75 21.03 -4.19
CA THR A 52 22.85 21.86 -4.69
C THR A 52 22.49 23.32 -4.39
N ARG A 53 23.41 24.08 -3.78
CA ARG A 53 23.29 25.54 -3.72
C ARG A 53 23.78 26.14 -5.03
N ASP A 54 23.17 27.23 -5.47
CA ASP A 54 23.50 27.95 -6.71
C ASP A 54 24.94 28.51 -6.74
N ASP A 55 25.62 28.53 -5.58
CA ASP A 55 27.03 28.92 -5.44
C ASP A 55 28.02 27.77 -5.72
N ASN A 56 27.55 26.57 -6.10
CA ASN A 56 28.35 25.36 -6.33
C ASN A 56 29.24 24.95 -5.14
N ALA A 57 29.09 25.58 -3.96
CA ALA A 57 30.05 25.48 -2.87
C ALA A 57 29.76 24.32 -1.90
N SER A 58 28.53 23.77 -1.89
CA SER A 58 28.24 22.55 -1.13
C SER A 58 27.10 21.74 -1.75
N THR A 59 27.35 20.47 -2.03
CA THR A 59 26.30 19.48 -2.32
C THR A 59 26.04 18.69 -1.05
N ARG A 60 24.81 18.74 -0.52
CA ARG A 60 24.43 17.90 0.64
C ARG A 60 23.53 16.77 0.15
N VAL A 61 24.04 15.55 0.29
CA VAL A 61 23.29 14.32 0.04
C VAL A 61 22.84 13.76 1.38
N SER A 62 21.54 13.47 1.52
CA SER A 62 21.05 12.69 2.65
C SER A 62 20.35 11.44 2.15
N ASN A 63 20.77 10.29 2.66
CA ASN A 63 20.08 9.03 2.46
C ASN A 63 19.39 8.64 3.77
N LYS A 64 18.08 8.39 3.71
CA LYS A 64 17.30 7.96 4.87
C LYS A 64 16.57 6.67 4.54
N ALA A 65 16.75 5.69 5.43
CA ALA A 65 15.89 4.51 5.50
C ALA A 65 14.42 4.97 5.55
N THR A 66 13.65 4.62 4.54
CA THR A 66 12.28 5.09 4.35
C THR A 66 11.39 3.88 4.08
N PRO A 67 10.25 3.72 4.78
CA PRO A 67 9.37 2.60 4.50
C PRO A 67 8.87 2.63 3.06
N LEU A 68 8.85 1.47 2.42
CA LEU A 68 8.30 1.25 1.10
C LEU A 68 7.15 0.26 1.20
N VAL A 69 6.02 0.61 0.60
CA VAL A 69 4.83 -0.24 0.50
C VAL A 69 4.54 -0.50 -0.96
N GLY A 70 4.61 -1.78 -1.36
CA GLY A 70 4.29 -2.23 -2.71
C GLY A 70 2.97 -2.99 -2.76
N ALA A 71 2.13 -2.67 -3.75
CA ALA A 71 0.93 -3.43 -4.05
C ALA A 71 0.85 -3.81 -5.53
N VAL A 72 0.45 -5.05 -5.80
CA VAL A 72 0.09 -5.50 -7.15
C VAL A 72 -1.40 -5.29 -7.34
N MET A 73 -1.75 -4.60 -8.43
CA MET A 73 -3.09 -4.15 -8.73
C MET A 73 -3.76 -5.08 -9.74
N THR A 74 -5.07 -5.24 -9.60
CA THR A 74 -5.93 -6.03 -10.47
C THR A 74 -7.20 -5.24 -10.77
N GLY A 75 -7.68 -5.32 -12.02
CA GLY A 75 -8.89 -4.63 -12.47
C GLY A 75 -8.59 -3.55 -13.51
N PRO A 76 -9.47 -2.56 -13.68
CA PRO A 76 -9.30 -1.53 -14.70
C PRO A 76 -8.18 -0.55 -14.33
N VAL A 77 -7.25 -0.32 -15.27
CA VAL A 77 -6.17 0.66 -15.11
C VAL A 77 -6.78 2.08 -15.06
N PRO A 78 -6.50 2.90 -14.03
CA PRO A 78 -7.08 4.23 -13.93
C PRO A 78 -6.61 5.15 -15.05
N ALA A 79 -7.54 5.76 -15.79
CA ALA A 79 -7.22 6.70 -16.86
C ALA A 79 -6.71 8.07 -16.35
N ASN A 80 -6.89 8.39 -15.07
CA ASN A 80 -6.55 9.68 -14.48
C ASN A 80 -5.63 9.51 -13.26
N ARG A 81 -4.52 10.26 -13.25
CA ARG A 81 -3.56 10.33 -12.13
C ARG A 81 -4.21 10.74 -10.80
N GLY A 82 -5.29 11.52 -10.82
CA GLY A 82 -6.07 11.87 -9.64
C GLY A 82 -6.70 10.63 -8.96
N THR A 83 -7.13 9.64 -9.73
CA THR A 83 -7.64 8.36 -9.19
C THR A 83 -6.50 7.56 -8.60
N VAL A 84 -5.37 7.44 -9.30
CA VAL A 84 -4.16 6.77 -8.78
C VAL A 84 -3.72 7.40 -7.46
N LYS A 85 -3.70 8.73 -7.37
CA LYS A 85 -3.36 9.45 -6.13
C LYS A 85 -4.29 9.12 -4.97
N LYS A 86 -5.60 9.01 -5.22
CA LYS A 86 -6.58 8.60 -4.19
C LYS A 86 -6.33 7.15 -3.73
N GLN A 87 -6.04 6.25 -4.68
CA GLN A 87 -5.72 4.85 -4.38
C GLN A 87 -4.43 4.74 -3.57
N MET A 88 -3.38 5.48 -3.93
CA MET A 88 -2.12 5.55 -3.17
C MET A 88 -2.36 6.01 -1.73
N LEU A 89 -3.14 7.07 -1.53
CA LEU A 89 -3.47 7.54 -0.18
C LEU A 89 -4.30 6.52 0.61
N ALA A 90 -5.23 5.82 -0.04
CA ALA A 90 -5.99 4.76 0.60
C ALA A 90 -5.07 3.59 1.02
N MET A 91 -4.13 3.19 0.16
CA MET A 91 -3.11 2.19 0.48
C MET A 91 -2.27 2.61 1.67
N CYS A 92 -1.73 3.84 1.65
CA CYS A 92 -0.93 4.38 2.76
C CYS A 92 -1.68 4.27 4.09
N LYS A 93 -2.94 4.71 4.13
CA LYS A 93 -3.76 4.66 5.35
C LYS A 93 -4.03 3.22 5.80
N ALA A 94 -4.32 2.32 4.86
CA ALA A 94 -4.60 0.93 5.16
C ALA A 94 -3.38 0.14 5.65
N THR A 95 -2.17 0.56 5.26
CA THR A 95 -0.91 -0.06 5.71
C THR A 95 -0.22 0.72 6.83
N GLN A 96 -0.75 1.86 7.24
CA GLN A 96 -0.09 2.78 8.17
C GLN A 96 0.28 2.11 9.50
N ALA A 97 -0.64 1.35 10.09
CA ALA A 97 -0.38 0.66 11.35
C ALA A 97 0.77 -0.34 11.24
N LYS A 98 0.80 -1.16 10.18
CA LYS A 98 1.86 -2.14 9.93
C LYS A 98 3.20 -1.48 9.65
N VAL A 99 3.21 -0.39 8.89
CA VAL A 99 4.43 0.39 8.64
C VAL A 99 4.96 0.98 9.96
N SER A 100 4.09 1.57 10.78
CA SER A 100 4.50 2.11 12.08
C SER A 100 5.02 1.04 13.04
N GLU A 101 4.47 -0.17 13.00
CA GLU A 101 4.92 -1.30 13.80
C GLU A 101 6.30 -1.81 13.33
N GLN A 102 6.46 -2.04 12.03
CA GLN A 102 7.68 -2.61 11.46
C GLN A 102 8.86 -1.63 11.45
N PHE A 103 8.60 -0.32 11.50
CA PHE A 103 9.60 0.75 11.52
C PHE A 103 9.55 1.59 12.79
N ALA A 104 9.08 1.03 13.91
CA ALA A 104 8.88 1.74 15.17
C ALA A 104 10.17 2.38 15.72
N ASP A 105 11.32 1.78 15.44
CA ASP A 105 12.65 2.24 15.84
C ASP A 105 13.23 3.31 14.90
N LYS A 106 12.61 3.56 13.75
CA LYS A 106 13.14 4.45 12.70
C LYS A 106 12.34 5.74 12.60
N LYS A 107 13.06 6.86 12.51
CA LYS A 107 12.46 8.16 12.19
C LYS A 107 12.36 8.34 10.68
N TYR A 108 11.14 8.29 10.15
CA TYR A 108 10.84 8.59 8.76
C TYR A 108 9.78 9.69 8.64
N HIS A 109 9.91 10.54 7.62
CA HIS A 109 8.94 11.61 7.32
C HIS A 109 8.04 11.26 6.13
N GLN A 110 8.47 10.30 5.32
CA GLN A 110 7.83 9.89 4.09
C GLN A 110 7.66 8.37 4.07
N ILE A 111 6.73 7.89 3.25
CA ILE A 111 6.50 6.48 2.94
C ILE A 111 6.47 6.39 1.42
N ILE A 112 7.33 5.55 0.84
CA ILE A 112 7.32 5.25 -0.59
C ILE A 112 6.15 4.32 -0.87
N LEU A 113 5.39 4.61 -1.93
CA LEU A 113 4.23 3.83 -2.33
C LEU A 113 4.38 3.42 -3.80
N LEU A 114 4.21 2.13 -4.07
CA LEU A 114 4.22 1.54 -5.41
C LEU A 114 2.91 0.80 -5.67
N MET A 115 2.31 1.06 -6.82
CA MET A 115 1.18 0.31 -7.35
C MET A 115 1.53 -0.22 -8.73
N ASP A 116 1.59 -1.54 -8.84
CA ASP A 116 1.95 -2.22 -10.07
C ASP A 116 0.69 -2.68 -10.81
N TRP A 117 0.43 -2.09 -11.98
CA TRP A 117 -0.66 -2.45 -12.88
C TRP A 117 -0.21 -3.28 -14.09
N SER A 118 1.05 -3.71 -14.16
CA SER A 118 1.61 -4.39 -15.33
C SER A 118 0.85 -5.67 -15.69
N ASN A 119 0.32 -6.39 -14.69
CA ASN A 119 -0.52 -7.58 -14.92
C ASN A 119 -1.90 -7.27 -15.53
N SER A 120 -2.33 -6.01 -15.53
CA SER A 120 -3.61 -5.56 -16.12
C SER A 120 -3.40 -4.66 -17.35
N GLY A 121 -2.19 -4.68 -17.94
CA GLY A 121 -1.85 -3.90 -19.14
C GLY A 121 -1.54 -2.42 -18.86
N GLY A 122 -1.32 -2.04 -17.59
CA GLY A 122 -0.94 -0.68 -17.19
C GLY A 122 0.54 -0.56 -16.82
N GLU A 123 0.92 0.62 -16.34
CA GLU A 123 2.27 0.90 -15.86
C GLU A 123 2.36 0.88 -14.34
N MET A 124 3.56 0.66 -13.81
CA MET A 124 3.86 0.87 -12.41
C MET A 124 3.76 2.35 -12.08
N GLN A 125 3.01 2.67 -11.04
CA GLN A 125 2.84 4.02 -10.52
C GLN A 125 3.57 4.12 -9.17
N ALA A 126 4.30 5.21 -8.98
CA ALA A 126 5.21 5.34 -7.85
C ALA A 126 5.26 6.77 -7.32
N GLY A 127 5.48 6.90 -6.02
CA GLY A 127 5.64 8.20 -5.38
C GLY A 127 5.84 8.07 -3.88
N TYR A 128 5.70 9.19 -3.18
CA TYR A 128 5.77 9.22 -1.72
C TYR A 128 4.55 9.91 -1.12
N SER A 129 4.17 9.41 0.05
CA SER A 129 3.25 10.09 0.96
C SER A 129 3.98 10.55 2.21
N SER A 130 3.41 11.50 2.95
CA SER A 130 3.89 11.79 4.30
C SER A 130 3.66 10.60 5.22
N ASN A 131 4.45 10.48 6.30
CA ASN A 131 4.26 9.46 7.33
C ASN A 131 2.87 9.49 8.02
N LYS A 132 2.09 10.56 7.81
CA LYS A 132 0.70 10.71 8.27
C LYS A 132 -0.34 10.42 7.17
N CYS A 133 0.08 9.98 5.98
CA CYS A 133 -0.78 9.70 4.83
C CYS A 133 -1.74 10.85 4.46
N ARG A 134 -1.27 12.11 4.58
CA ARG A 134 -2.09 13.33 4.34
C ARG A 134 -1.93 13.92 2.94
N GLY A 135 -0.88 13.56 2.23
CA GLY A 135 -0.58 14.07 0.90
C GLY A 135 0.26 13.06 0.13
N PHE A 136 0.16 13.08 -1.19
CA PHE A 136 0.90 12.19 -2.07
C PHE A 136 1.42 12.97 -3.27
N GLN A 137 2.66 12.68 -3.64
CA GLN A 137 3.37 13.24 -4.79
C GLN A 137 4.01 12.08 -5.55
N PHE A 138 3.89 12.11 -6.89
CA PHE A 138 4.55 11.12 -7.72
C PHE A 138 6.04 11.48 -7.87
N PHE A 139 6.88 10.51 -8.19
CA PHE A 139 8.32 10.75 -8.36
C PHE A 139 8.68 11.61 -9.58
N ASP A 140 7.81 11.64 -10.57
CA ASP A 140 7.94 12.39 -11.83
C ASP A 140 7.18 13.75 -11.81
N SER A 141 6.71 14.18 -10.63
CA SER A 141 6.02 15.47 -10.45
C SER A 141 6.96 16.66 -10.33
#